data_AF-A0A4Q5TIX4-F1
#
_entry.id   AF-A0A4Q5TIX4-F1
#
_cell.length_a   1.000
_cell.length_b   1.000
_cell.length_c   1.000
_cell.angle_alpha   90.00
_cell.angle_beta   90.00
_cell.angle_gamma   90.00
#
_symmetry.space_group_name_H-M   'P 1'
#
loop_
_entity.id
_entity.type
_entity.pdbx_description
1 polymer ?
#
loop_
_entity_poly.entity_id
_entity_poly.type
_entity_poly.pdbx_seq_one_letter_code
_entity_poly.pdbx_strand_id
1 'polypeptide(L)'
;MNNAAVESENNLTRSLTTEPKRLYSFASFFKNYMSVSALITAALPIPITSFQLIPSFQDQTKIYGVYTSLFCFLLLGYVFYIRHWLARRFFLNKPSTKRSFSPSLISGLPLILMLLSFGFAIYYHYELGVVIDSFERNVFNKPAPTLESGIESTFILANAEITKFPQQGMLLMLSYLGIFLFAESAFMLMAIKEYMQDLLHITEKQIIYGNYRTNKANVELIDNGPGSLE
;
A
#
# COMPACT_ATOMS: atom_id res chain seq x y z
N MET A 1 50.12 -4.48 31.80
CA MET A 1 48.69 -4.77 32.06
C MET A 1 47.73 -3.67 31.59
N ASN A 2 48.16 -2.71 30.74
CA ASN A 2 47.33 -1.56 30.37
C ASN A 2 46.67 -1.65 28.97
N ASN A 3 47.05 -2.62 28.13
CA ASN A 3 46.57 -2.66 26.74
C ASN A 3 45.17 -3.28 26.60
N ALA A 4 44.82 -4.26 27.43
CA ALA A 4 43.52 -4.94 27.36
C ALA A 4 42.35 -4.03 27.76
N ALA A 5 42.56 -3.12 28.72
CA ALA A 5 41.54 -2.16 29.14
C ALA A 5 41.26 -1.11 28.05
N VAL A 6 42.33 -0.61 27.38
CA VAL A 6 42.23 0.37 26.28
C VAL A 6 41.57 -0.25 25.04
N GLU A 7 41.78 -1.54 24.79
CA GLU A 7 41.15 -2.24 23.67
C GLU A 7 39.67 -2.55 23.92
N SER A 8 39.30 -2.87 25.17
CA SER A 8 37.89 -3.01 25.60
C SER A 8 37.13 -1.68 25.50
N GLU A 9 37.75 -0.57 25.92
CA GLU A 9 37.11 0.76 25.89
C GLU A 9 36.93 1.28 24.45
N ASN A 10 37.90 1.03 23.56
CA ASN A 10 37.81 1.35 22.13
C ASN A 10 36.78 0.50 21.38
N ASN A 11 36.59 -0.77 21.75
CA ASN A 11 35.57 -1.62 21.15
C ASN A 11 34.16 -1.26 21.64
N LEU A 12 34.01 -0.85 22.92
CA LEU A 12 32.75 -0.37 23.48
C LEU A 12 32.33 0.97 22.85
N THR A 13 33.26 1.92 22.68
CA THR A 13 32.99 3.20 22.01
C THR A 13 32.76 3.05 20.50
N ARG A 14 33.39 2.09 19.82
CA ARG A 14 33.05 1.76 18.41
C ARG A 14 31.67 1.13 18.27
N SER A 15 31.27 0.26 19.19
CA SER A 15 29.93 -0.37 19.21
C SER A 15 28.81 0.67 19.38
N LEU A 16 28.99 1.63 20.30
CA LEU A 16 27.95 2.63 20.63
C LEU A 16 27.80 3.77 19.60
N THR A 17 28.78 3.97 18.71
CA THR A 17 28.77 5.11 17.76
C THR A 17 28.21 4.78 16.37
N THR A 18 27.96 3.51 16.05
CA THR A 18 27.39 3.07 14.77
C THR A 18 25.86 3.11 14.66
N GLU A 19 25.13 3.09 15.78
CA GLU A 19 23.66 3.11 15.79
C GLU A 19 22.98 4.48 15.54
N PRO A 20 23.44 5.64 16.06
CA PRO A 20 22.66 6.87 15.99
C PRO A 20 22.66 7.53 14.60
N LYS A 21 23.74 7.40 13.82
CA LYS A 21 23.85 8.00 12.48
C LYS A 21 22.96 7.31 11.44
N ARG A 22 22.78 6.00 11.57
CA ARG A 22 21.93 5.20 10.67
C ARG A 22 20.44 5.45 10.91
N LEU A 23 20.02 5.50 12.19
CA LEU A 23 18.66 5.86 12.57
C LEU A 23 18.26 7.25 12.07
N TYR A 24 19.18 8.23 12.10
CA TYR A 24 18.91 9.58 11.62
C TYR A 24 18.78 9.66 10.09
N SER A 25 19.68 8.98 9.35
CA SER A 25 19.64 8.93 7.89
C SER A 25 18.40 8.19 7.37
N PHE A 26 17.98 7.12 8.06
CA PHE A 26 16.79 6.37 7.73
C PHE A 26 15.49 7.06 8.18
N ALA A 27 15.45 7.70 9.35
CA ALA A 27 14.30 8.53 9.73
C ALA A 27 14.09 9.69 8.75
N SER A 28 15.17 10.26 8.21
CA SER A 28 15.13 11.25 7.14
C SER A 28 14.60 10.64 5.83
N PHE A 29 15.09 9.47 5.43
CA PHE A 29 14.58 8.76 4.25
C PHE A 29 13.11 8.39 4.40
N PHE A 30 12.68 7.86 5.54
CA PHE A 30 11.30 7.48 5.83
C PHE A 30 10.36 8.70 5.86
N LYS A 31 10.79 9.77 6.53
CA LYS A 31 10.02 11.02 6.63
C LYS A 31 9.85 11.68 5.27
N ASN A 32 10.87 11.63 4.42
CA ASN A 32 10.81 12.27 3.11
C ASN A 32 10.19 11.34 2.06
N TYR A 33 10.64 10.10 1.94
CA TYR A 33 10.21 9.18 0.88
C TYR A 33 8.79 8.67 1.10
N MET A 34 8.46 8.15 2.29
CA MET A 34 7.15 7.53 2.54
C MET A 34 6.01 8.56 2.64
N SER A 35 6.31 9.73 3.23
CA SER A 35 5.36 10.84 3.29
C SER A 35 5.12 11.44 1.91
N VAL A 36 6.18 11.67 1.13
CA VAL A 36 6.05 12.28 -0.20
C VAL A 36 5.40 11.30 -1.18
N SER A 37 5.74 10.01 -1.17
CA SER A 37 5.12 9.04 -2.07
C SER A 37 3.62 8.90 -1.80
N ALA A 38 3.22 8.87 -0.53
CA ALA A 38 1.81 8.81 -0.18
C ALA A 38 1.07 10.12 -0.45
N LEU A 39 1.71 11.27 -0.23
CA LEU A 39 1.16 12.56 -0.64
C LEU A 39 0.94 12.62 -2.16
N ILE A 40 1.93 12.16 -2.95
CA ILE A 40 1.82 12.09 -4.41
C ILE A 40 0.68 11.15 -4.81
N THR A 41 0.55 10.00 -4.14
CA THR A 41 -0.49 9.00 -4.43
C THR A 41 -1.89 9.50 -4.04
N ALA A 42 -2.02 10.20 -2.91
CA ALA A 42 -3.26 10.85 -2.49
C ALA A 42 -3.61 12.08 -3.36
N ALA A 43 -2.60 12.72 -3.95
CA ALA A 43 -2.78 13.81 -4.91
C ALA A 43 -3.11 13.30 -6.31
N LEU A 44 -2.69 12.09 -6.69
CA LEU A 44 -2.85 11.48 -8.02
C LEU A 44 -4.30 11.46 -8.56
N PRO A 45 -5.35 11.25 -7.74
CA PRO A 45 -6.73 11.40 -8.18
C PRO A 45 -7.05 12.78 -8.75
N ILE A 46 -6.38 13.84 -8.28
CA ILE A 46 -6.64 15.22 -8.71
C ILE A 46 -6.17 15.44 -10.15
N PRO A 47 -4.92 15.15 -10.55
CA PRO A 47 -4.51 15.17 -11.95
C PRO A 47 -5.31 14.21 -12.83
N ILE A 48 -5.58 12.99 -12.37
CA ILE A 48 -6.32 11.99 -13.18
C ILE A 48 -7.72 12.49 -13.53
N THR A 49 -8.42 13.08 -12.55
CA THR A 49 -9.75 13.67 -12.76
C THR A 49 -9.68 14.95 -13.59
N SER A 50 -8.69 15.82 -13.35
CA SER A 50 -8.51 17.08 -14.09
C SER A 50 -8.20 16.86 -15.58
N PHE A 51 -7.40 15.85 -15.90
CA PHE A 51 -7.06 15.47 -17.27
C PHE A 51 -8.13 14.61 -17.95
N GLN A 52 -9.23 14.27 -17.27
CA GLN A 52 -10.30 13.41 -17.80
C GLN A 52 -9.78 12.09 -18.40
N LEU A 53 -8.67 11.57 -17.84
CA LEU A 53 -8.07 10.30 -18.26
C LEU A 53 -9.04 9.12 -18.05
N ILE A 54 -9.93 9.25 -17.06
CA ILE A 54 -10.98 8.30 -16.77
C ILE A 54 -12.32 8.98 -17.06
N PRO A 55 -13.07 8.53 -18.08
CA PRO A 55 -14.37 9.09 -18.40
C PRO A 55 -15.34 8.91 -17.22
N SER A 56 -15.83 10.02 -16.69
CA SER A 56 -16.78 10.05 -15.57
C SER A 56 -17.77 11.20 -15.74
N PHE A 57 -18.90 11.14 -15.04
CA PHE A 57 -19.91 12.18 -15.09
C PHE A 57 -19.38 13.49 -14.48
N GLN A 58 -19.69 14.62 -15.12
CA GLN A 58 -19.16 15.93 -14.71
C GLN A 58 -19.55 16.31 -13.27
N ASP A 59 -20.78 15.99 -12.84
CA ASP A 59 -21.23 16.34 -11.49
C ASP A 59 -20.57 15.47 -10.41
N GLN A 60 -20.17 14.25 -10.74
CA GLN A 60 -19.55 13.30 -9.81
C GLN A 60 -18.04 13.42 -9.74
N THR A 61 -17.38 13.94 -10.77
CA THR A 61 -15.91 14.02 -10.84
C THR A 61 -15.33 14.74 -9.62
N LYS A 62 -15.94 15.86 -9.23
CA LYS A 62 -15.51 16.65 -8.07
C LYS A 62 -15.68 15.88 -6.76
N ILE A 63 -16.82 15.22 -6.61
CA ILE A 63 -17.15 14.42 -5.43
C ILE A 63 -16.17 13.25 -5.30
N TYR A 64 -15.89 12.57 -6.41
CA TYR A 64 -14.95 11.44 -6.46
C TYR A 64 -13.53 11.84 -6.09
N GLY A 65 -13.04 12.98 -6.58
CA GLY A 65 -11.71 13.49 -6.21
C GLY A 65 -11.59 13.76 -4.71
N VAL A 66 -12.59 14.41 -4.11
CA VAL A 66 -12.60 14.73 -2.67
C VAL A 66 -12.65 13.46 -1.82
N TYR A 67 -13.58 12.54 -2.10
CA TYR A 67 -13.67 11.31 -1.31
C TYR A 67 -12.44 10.45 -1.48
N THR A 68 -11.91 10.29 -2.70
CA THR A 68 -10.72 9.46 -2.94
C THR A 68 -9.54 9.98 -2.14
N SER A 69 -9.23 11.27 -2.21
CA SER A 69 -8.14 11.86 -1.44
C SER A 69 -8.33 11.71 0.08
N LEU A 70 -9.55 11.96 0.60
CA LEU A 70 -9.87 11.77 2.01
C LEU A 70 -9.64 10.31 2.45
N PHE A 71 -10.16 9.35 1.68
CA PHE A 71 -10.01 7.93 1.98
C PHE A 71 -8.55 7.48 1.90
N CYS A 72 -7.77 7.99 0.95
CA CYS A 72 -6.33 7.74 0.85
C CYS A 72 -5.59 8.23 2.10
N PHE A 73 -5.86 9.47 2.55
CA PHE A 73 -5.29 10.00 3.80
C PHE A 73 -5.69 9.19 5.03
N LEU A 74 -6.96 8.80 5.14
CA LEU A 74 -7.45 7.96 6.24
C LEU A 74 -6.78 6.58 6.22
N LEU A 75 -6.63 5.98 5.04
CA LEU A 75 -5.94 4.72 4.85
C LEU A 75 -4.49 4.82 5.34
N LEU A 76 -3.79 5.90 5.00
CA LEU A 76 -2.44 6.15 5.48
C LEU A 76 -2.37 6.25 7.01
N GLY A 77 -3.25 7.05 7.61
CA GLY A 77 -3.33 7.16 9.06
C GLY A 77 -3.62 5.81 9.74
N TYR A 78 -4.54 5.03 9.18
CA TYR A 78 -4.89 3.70 9.65
C TYR A 78 -3.72 2.73 9.56
N VAL A 79 -2.99 2.76 8.45
CA VAL A 79 -1.83 1.91 8.20
C VAL A 79 -0.72 2.19 9.22
N PHE A 80 -0.47 3.46 9.56
CA PHE A 80 0.42 3.82 10.66
C PHE A 80 -0.08 3.35 12.03
N TYR A 81 -1.39 3.43 12.26
CA TYR A 81 -2.01 2.96 13.50
C TYR A 81 -1.81 1.44 13.70
N ILE A 82 -2.04 0.62 12.66
CA ILE A 82 -1.91 -0.84 12.74
C ILE A 82 -0.46 -1.35 12.62
N ARG A 83 0.51 -0.47 12.38
CA ARG A 83 1.92 -0.82 12.10
C ARG A 83 2.51 -1.83 13.08
N HIS A 84 2.29 -1.63 14.38
CA HIS A 84 2.80 -2.53 15.41
C HIS A 84 2.16 -3.92 15.37
N TRP A 85 0.88 -4.00 15.03
CA TRP A 85 0.19 -5.28 14.82
C TRP A 85 0.69 -5.98 13.56
N LEU A 86 0.91 -5.21 12.48
CA LEU A 86 1.48 -5.70 11.23
C LEU A 86 2.88 -6.30 11.43
N ALA A 87 3.74 -5.60 12.18
CA ALA A 87 5.08 -6.06 12.56
C ALA A 87 5.04 -7.44 13.24
N ARG A 88 4.13 -7.59 14.20
CA ARG A 88 3.95 -8.87 14.88
C ARG A 88 3.50 -9.95 13.90
N ARG A 89 2.58 -9.66 13.01
CA ARG A 89 2.07 -10.65 12.04
C ARG A 89 3.11 -11.05 10.99
N PHE A 90 3.97 -10.14 10.55
CA PHE A 90 5.03 -10.45 9.57
C PHE A 90 6.17 -11.26 10.17
N PHE A 91 6.59 -10.97 11.42
CA PHE A 91 7.84 -11.52 11.96
C PHE A 91 7.67 -12.47 13.16
N LEU A 92 6.58 -12.39 13.93
CA LEU A 92 6.32 -13.28 15.08
C LEU A 92 5.60 -14.58 14.67
N ASN A 93 5.94 -15.16 13.52
CA ASN A 93 5.54 -16.52 13.18
C ASN A 93 6.20 -17.52 14.15
N LYS A 94 5.55 -17.74 15.29
CA LYS A 94 5.73 -18.97 16.07
C LYS A 94 5.26 -20.11 15.17
N PRO A 95 6.08 -21.14 14.89
CA PRO A 95 5.61 -22.38 14.29
C PRO A 95 4.82 -23.12 15.35
N SER A 96 3.62 -22.63 15.66
CA SER A 96 2.67 -23.36 16.47
C SER A 96 1.87 -24.23 15.53
N THR A 97 2.25 -25.50 15.57
CA THR A 97 1.62 -26.67 15.00
C THR A 97 0.09 -26.56 15.02
N LYS A 98 -0.53 -26.79 13.84
CA LYS A 98 -1.97 -26.88 13.52
C LYS A 98 -2.69 -25.55 13.18
N ARG A 99 -2.92 -25.38 11.87
CA ARG A 99 -3.88 -24.45 11.22
C ARG A 99 -3.60 -22.94 11.29
N SER A 100 -2.35 -22.51 11.20
CA SER A 100 -2.08 -21.09 10.92
C SER A 100 -2.17 -20.79 9.41
N PHE A 101 -2.90 -19.73 9.05
CA PHE A 101 -2.94 -19.16 7.69
C PHE A 101 -1.53 -19.14 7.09
N SER A 102 -1.37 -19.66 5.87
CA SER A 102 -0.05 -19.91 5.31
C SER A 102 0.78 -18.60 5.29
N PRO A 103 2.06 -18.63 5.72
CA PRO A 103 2.94 -17.46 5.68
C PRO A 103 3.08 -16.88 4.27
N SER A 104 2.86 -17.69 3.24
CA SER A 104 2.86 -17.27 1.84
C SER A 104 1.74 -16.28 1.52
N LEU A 105 0.58 -16.40 2.19
CA LEU A 105 -0.57 -15.54 1.94
C LEU A 105 -0.33 -14.11 2.46
N ILE A 106 0.34 -13.98 3.60
CA ILE A 106 0.76 -12.68 4.14
C ILE A 106 1.85 -12.05 3.25
N SER A 107 2.75 -12.85 2.69
CA SER A 107 3.76 -12.37 1.74
C SER A 107 3.15 -11.94 0.39
N GLY A 108 2.11 -12.64 -0.07
CA GLY A 108 1.40 -12.32 -1.31
C GLY A 108 0.33 -11.23 -1.18
N LEU A 109 0.11 -10.67 0.02
CA LEU A 109 -0.99 -9.75 0.27
C LEU A 109 -0.95 -8.45 -0.57
N PRO A 110 0.21 -7.78 -0.77
CA PRO A 110 0.30 -6.64 -1.69
C PRO A 110 -0.04 -7.03 -3.13
N LEU A 111 0.35 -8.23 -3.57
CA LEU A 111 0.05 -8.73 -4.91
C LEU A 111 -1.46 -8.97 -5.07
N ILE A 112 -2.11 -9.57 -4.06
CA ILE A 112 -3.57 -9.77 -4.05
C ILE A 112 -4.29 -8.42 -4.13
N LEU A 113 -3.84 -7.41 -3.39
CA LEU A 113 -4.42 -6.06 -3.43
C LEU A 113 -4.24 -5.39 -4.80
N MET A 114 -3.09 -5.56 -5.45
CA MET A 114 -2.89 -5.07 -6.82
C MET A 114 -3.81 -5.78 -7.82
N LEU A 115 -3.94 -7.11 -7.74
CA LEU A 115 -4.88 -7.86 -8.59
C LEU A 115 -6.33 -7.44 -8.35
N LEU A 116 -6.68 -7.16 -7.09
CA LEU A 116 -8.01 -6.68 -6.72
C LEU A 116 -8.27 -5.28 -7.29
N SER A 117 -7.31 -4.35 -7.17
CA SER A 117 -7.37 -3.03 -7.80
C SER A 117 -7.59 -3.13 -9.32
N PHE A 118 -6.85 -4.02 -9.98
CA PHE A 118 -7.02 -4.27 -11.41
C PHE A 118 -8.40 -4.85 -11.76
N GLY A 119 -8.91 -5.77 -10.93
CA GLY A 119 -10.27 -6.29 -11.07
C GLY A 119 -11.34 -5.20 -10.95
N PHE A 120 -11.18 -4.27 -10.01
CA PHE A 120 -12.04 -3.10 -9.88
C PHE A 120 -11.96 -2.17 -11.09
N ALA A 121 -10.78 -1.99 -11.69
CA ALA A 121 -10.61 -1.18 -12.90
C ALA A 121 -11.34 -1.79 -14.10
N ILE A 122 -11.24 -3.10 -14.30
CA ILE A 122 -11.99 -3.81 -15.35
C ILE A 122 -13.49 -3.67 -15.10
N TYR A 123 -13.92 -3.90 -13.86
CA TYR A 123 -15.33 -3.81 -13.48
C TYR A 123 -15.90 -2.39 -13.68
N TYR A 124 -15.12 -1.37 -13.33
CA TYR A 124 -15.47 0.04 -13.56
C TYR A 124 -15.71 0.31 -15.06
N HIS A 125 -14.79 -0.13 -15.93
CA HIS A 125 -14.95 0.06 -17.37
C HIS A 125 -16.14 -0.72 -17.94
N TYR A 126 -16.43 -1.91 -17.41
CA TYR A 126 -17.59 -2.70 -17.81
C TYR A 126 -18.90 -1.98 -17.47
N GLU A 127 -19.07 -1.53 -16.22
CA GLU A 127 -20.26 -0.79 -15.79
C GLU A 127 -20.43 0.52 -16.56
N LEU A 128 -19.33 1.25 -16.79
CA LEU A 128 -19.37 2.49 -17.57
C LEU A 128 -19.89 2.24 -19.00
N GLY A 129 -19.44 1.16 -19.65
CA GLY A 129 -19.93 0.79 -20.98
C GLY A 129 -21.43 0.49 -20.99
N VAL A 130 -21.92 -0.24 -19.99
CA VAL A 130 -23.36 -0.54 -19.83
C VAL A 130 -24.19 0.73 -19.66
N VAL A 131 -23.69 1.69 -18.87
CA VAL A 131 -24.38 2.96 -18.62
C VAL A 131 -24.40 3.84 -19.87
N ILE A 132 -23.29 3.93 -20.60
CA ILE A 132 -23.21 4.70 -21.85
C ILE A 132 -24.18 4.13 -22.89
N ASP A 133 -24.15 2.81 -23.12
CA ASP A 133 -25.03 2.14 -24.10
C ASP A 133 -26.52 2.25 -23.71
N SER A 134 -26.83 2.21 -22.41
CA SER A 134 -28.19 2.45 -21.92
C SER A 134 -28.63 3.89 -22.17
N PHE A 135 -27.74 4.87 -22.02
CA PHE A 135 -28.06 6.27 -22.25
C PHE A 135 -28.24 6.58 -23.75
N GLU A 136 -27.36 6.06 -24.61
CA GLU A 136 -27.43 6.25 -26.06
C GLU A 136 -28.75 5.73 -26.64
N ARG A 137 -29.19 4.53 -26.20
CA ARG A 137 -30.48 3.94 -26.61
C ARG A 137 -31.67 4.79 -26.18
N ASN A 138 -31.65 5.33 -24.96
CA ASN A 138 -32.77 6.10 -24.41
C ASN A 138 -32.88 7.51 -24.98
N VAL A 139 -31.76 8.16 -25.31
CA VAL A 139 -31.74 9.56 -25.77
C VAL A 139 -31.83 9.66 -27.29
N PHE A 140 -31.11 8.82 -28.02
CA PHE A 140 -30.97 8.99 -29.47
C PHE A 140 -31.83 8.04 -30.30
N ASN A 141 -32.53 7.07 -29.69
CA ASN A 141 -33.25 6.01 -30.42
C ASN A 141 -32.37 5.35 -31.51
N LYS A 142 -31.03 5.39 -31.34
CA LYS A 142 -30.06 4.87 -32.30
C LYS A 142 -30.05 3.34 -32.19
N PRO A 143 -30.24 2.60 -33.30
CA PRO A 143 -30.07 1.15 -33.28
C PRO A 143 -28.57 0.79 -33.33
N ALA A 144 -28.10 0.13 -32.28
CA ALA A 144 -26.81 -0.57 -32.11
C ALA A 144 -25.50 0.24 -32.36
N PRO A 145 -24.42 -0.06 -31.62
CA PRO A 145 -23.23 0.80 -31.57
C PRO A 145 -22.45 0.82 -32.89
N THR A 146 -22.27 2.02 -33.45
CA THR A 146 -21.31 2.31 -34.54
C THR A 146 -19.98 2.80 -33.98
N LEU A 147 -18.87 2.37 -34.59
CA LEU A 147 -17.48 2.46 -34.12
C LEU A 147 -16.89 3.89 -33.94
N GLU A 148 -17.67 4.96 -34.11
CA GLU A 148 -17.23 6.37 -33.98
C GLU A 148 -17.47 6.98 -32.58
N SER A 149 -17.81 6.17 -31.57
CA SER A 149 -18.32 6.57 -30.25
C SER A 149 -17.33 7.27 -29.29
N GLY A 150 -16.04 7.38 -29.65
CA GLY A 150 -15.02 7.95 -28.75
C GLY A 150 -15.16 9.46 -28.51
N ILE A 151 -15.70 10.21 -29.48
CA ILE A 151 -15.87 11.68 -29.41
C ILE A 151 -17.27 12.06 -28.89
N GLU A 152 -18.28 11.22 -29.12
CA GLU A 152 -19.67 11.46 -28.68
C GLU A 152 -19.87 11.13 -27.17
N SER A 153 -19.16 10.13 -26.65
CA SER A 153 -19.30 9.68 -25.26
C SER A 153 -18.91 10.76 -24.23
N THR A 154 -17.88 11.56 -24.45
CA THR A 154 -17.53 12.67 -23.54
C THR A 154 -18.60 13.77 -23.50
N PHE A 155 -19.27 14.04 -24.63
CA PHE A 155 -20.39 15.00 -24.71
C PHE A 155 -21.67 14.47 -24.04
N ILE A 156 -21.90 13.16 -24.14
CA ILE A 156 -23.00 12.46 -23.46
C ILE A 156 -22.80 12.47 -21.94
N LEU A 157 -21.61 12.13 -21.47
CA LEU A 157 -21.26 12.15 -20.04
C LEU A 157 -21.28 13.57 -19.43
N ALA A 158 -21.12 14.61 -20.24
CA ALA A 158 -21.21 16.00 -19.81
C ALA A 158 -22.64 16.50 -19.59
N ASN A 159 -23.62 15.96 -20.33
CA ASN A 159 -25.01 16.43 -20.31
C ASN A 159 -25.98 15.45 -19.62
N ALA A 160 -25.50 14.27 -19.22
CA ALA A 160 -26.31 13.27 -18.53
C ALA A 160 -26.47 13.61 -17.04
N GLU A 161 -27.65 14.09 -16.64
CA GLU A 161 -28.01 14.22 -15.23
C GLU A 161 -28.09 12.84 -14.55
N ILE A 162 -27.24 12.63 -13.55
CA ILE A 162 -27.09 11.41 -12.73
C ILE A 162 -28.38 11.02 -11.99
N THR A 163 -29.30 11.95 -11.80
CA THR A 163 -30.57 11.74 -11.09
C THR A 163 -31.39 10.59 -11.67
N LYS A 164 -31.14 10.20 -12.93
CA LYS A 164 -31.82 9.09 -13.60
C LYS A 164 -31.31 7.69 -13.24
N PHE A 165 -30.10 7.54 -12.66
CA PHE A 165 -29.48 6.22 -12.41
C PHE A 165 -28.78 6.13 -11.03
N PRO A 166 -29.55 6.22 -9.91
CA PRO A 166 -28.97 6.28 -8.56
C PRO A 166 -28.22 5.01 -8.13
N GLN A 167 -28.66 3.83 -8.56
CA GLN A 167 -28.02 2.56 -8.16
C GLN A 167 -26.69 2.33 -8.88
N GLN A 168 -26.64 2.63 -10.19
CA GLN A 168 -25.44 2.45 -11.01
C GLN A 168 -24.35 3.46 -10.63
N GLY A 169 -24.73 4.70 -10.29
CA GLY A 169 -23.79 5.73 -9.84
C GLY A 169 -23.05 5.37 -8.54
N MET A 170 -23.71 4.66 -7.61
CA MET A 170 -23.06 4.22 -6.37
C MET A 170 -22.02 3.12 -6.61
N LEU A 171 -22.33 2.14 -7.46
CA LEU A 171 -21.39 1.06 -7.81
C LEU A 171 -20.18 1.60 -8.60
N LEU A 172 -20.42 2.57 -9.48
CA LEU A 172 -19.37 3.26 -10.23
C LEU A 172 -18.43 4.04 -9.29
N MET A 173 -18.99 4.73 -8.29
CA MET A 173 -18.21 5.40 -7.25
C MET A 173 -17.38 4.42 -6.42
N LEU A 174 -18.01 3.32 -5.97
CA LEU A 174 -17.35 2.34 -5.12
C LEU A 174 -16.19 1.65 -5.86
N SER A 175 -16.41 1.31 -7.13
CA SER A 175 -15.37 0.70 -7.98
C SER A 175 -14.23 1.68 -8.26
N TYR A 176 -14.55 2.94 -8.61
CA TYR A 176 -13.55 4.00 -8.77
C TYR A 176 -12.69 4.16 -7.51
N LEU A 177 -13.33 4.30 -6.36
CA LEU A 177 -12.65 4.45 -5.07
C LEU A 177 -11.80 3.21 -4.74
N GLY A 178 -12.33 2.01 -5.02
CA GLY A 178 -11.64 0.75 -4.81
C GLY A 178 -10.32 0.64 -5.57
N ILE A 179 -10.26 1.10 -6.82
CA ILE A 179 -9.03 1.09 -7.63
C ILE A 179 -7.89 1.76 -6.86
N PHE A 180 -8.11 2.99 -6.38
CA PHE A 180 -7.10 3.79 -5.68
C PHE A 180 -6.80 3.24 -4.29
N LEU A 181 -7.84 2.89 -3.53
CA LEU A 181 -7.70 2.37 -2.17
C LEU A 181 -6.86 1.09 -2.12
N PHE A 182 -7.14 0.13 -3.00
CA PHE A 182 -6.41 -1.13 -3.01
C PHE A 182 -4.98 -0.98 -3.55
N ALA A 183 -4.79 -0.13 -4.57
CA ALA A 183 -3.45 0.18 -5.08
C ALA A 183 -2.58 0.85 -4.02
N GLU A 184 -3.09 1.89 -3.35
CA GLU A 184 -2.37 2.59 -2.29
C GLU A 184 -2.11 1.70 -1.08
N SER A 185 -3.09 0.85 -0.70
CA SER A 185 -2.91 -0.15 0.36
C SER A 185 -1.74 -1.09 0.03
N ALA A 186 -1.65 -1.56 -1.21
CA ALA A 186 -0.56 -2.43 -1.64
C ALA A 186 0.81 -1.73 -1.51
N PHE A 187 0.91 -0.49 -1.98
CA PHE A 187 2.14 0.31 -1.87
C PHE A 187 2.55 0.55 -0.42
N MET A 188 1.61 0.94 0.44
CA MET A 188 1.91 1.20 1.84
C MET A 188 2.32 -0.07 2.60
N LEU A 189 1.68 -1.20 2.31
CA LEU A 189 2.06 -2.47 2.93
C LEU A 189 3.45 -2.93 2.50
N MET A 190 3.81 -2.72 1.23
CA MET A 190 5.16 -2.97 0.73
C MET A 190 6.18 -2.08 1.47
N ALA A 191 5.90 -0.78 1.59
CA ALA A 191 6.78 0.17 2.28
C ALA A 191 6.92 -0.16 3.79
N ILE A 192 5.84 -0.58 4.47
CA ILE A 192 5.92 -1.00 5.87
C ILE A 192 6.73 -2.28 6.02
N LYS A 193 6.56 -3.24 5.11
CA LYS A 193 7.34 -4.48 5.16
C LYS A 193 8.83 -4.17 5.10
N GLU A 194 9.25 -3.32 4.16
CA GLU A 194 10.64 -2.87 4.04
C GLU A 194 11.11 -2.10 5.28
N TYR A 195 10.27 -1.18 5.80
CA TYR A 195 10.53 -0.45 7.03
C TYR A 195 10.76 -1.37 8.24
N MET A 196 9.96 -2.43 8.37
CA MET A 196 10.10 -3.41 9.44
C MET A 196 11.33 -4.31 9.27
N GLN A 197 11.70 -4.65 8.03
CA GLN A 197 12.92 -5.41 7.74
C GLN A 197 14.16 -4.64 8.18
N ASP A 198 14.21 -3.33 7.88
CA ASP A 198 15.31 -2.47 8.28
C ASP A 198 15.41 -2.31 9.80
N LEU A 199 14.26 -2.08 10.48
CA LEU A 199 14.21 -1.98 11.95
C LEU A 199 14.63 -3.25 12.68
N LEU A 200 14.38 -4.43 12.12
CA LEU A 200 14.77 -5.70 12.71
C LEU A 200 16.19 -6.13 12.32
N HIS A 201 16.91 -5.29 11.56
CA HIS A 201 18.23 -5.58 11.00
C HIS A 201 18.27 -6.91 10.21
N ILE A 202 17.15 -7.28 9.60
CA ILE A 202 17.05 -8.51 8.84
C ILE A 202 17.62 -8.24 7.46
N THR A 203 18.80 -8.79 7.19
CA THR A 203 19.43 -8.66 5.86
C THR A 203 18.66 -9.51 4.84
N GLU A 204 18.54 -9.05 3.60
CA GLU A 204 17.89 -9.80 2.51
C GLU A 204 18.42 -11.23 2.38
N LYS A 205 19.74 -11.42 2.55
CA LYS A 205 20.37 -12.74 2.60
C LYS A 205 19.73 -13.65 3.66
N GLN A 206 19.46 -13.13 4.85
CA GLN A 206 18.84 -13.90 5.94
C GLN A 206 17.39 -14.28 5.63
N ILE A 207 16.67 -13.49 4.83
CA ILE A 207 15.32 -13.81 4.36
C ILE A 207 15.38 -14.92 3.30
N ILE A 208 16.27 -14.78 2.31
CA ILE A 208 16.43 -15.74 1.21
C ILE A 208 16.87 -17.10 1.73
N TYR A 209 17.78 -17.14 2.70
CA TYR A 209 18.26 -18.38 3.31
C TYR A 209 17.41 -18.86 4.50
N GLY A 210 16.31 -18.18 4.84
CA GLY A 210 15.42 -18.55 5.95
C GLY A 210 16.08 -18.50 7.34
N ASN A 211 17.24 -17.86 7.47
CA ASN A 211 18.14 -17.95 8.63
C ASN A 211 17.95 -16.82 9.65
N TYR A 212 16.87 -16.05 9.56
CA TYR A 212 16.59 -14.91 10.46
C TYR A 212 16.24 -15.33 11.90
N ARG A 213 15.99 -16.62 12.15
CA ARG A 213 15.64 -17.15 13.48
C ARG A 213 16.85 -17.50 14.35
N THR A 214 17.97 -17.83 13.72
CA THR A 214 19.17 -18.36 14.39
C THR A 214 19.95 -17.28 15.14
N ASN A 215 19.83 -16.01 14.71
CA ASN A 215 20.57 -14.91 15.32
C ASN A 215 20.01 -14.48 16.68
N LYS A 216 18.71 -14.63 16.93
CA LYS A 216 18.11 -14.27 18.23
C LYS A 216 18.58 -15.21 19.35
N ALA A 217 18.76 -16.50 19.05
CA ALA A 217 19.30 -17.48 19.98
C ALA A 217 20.80 -17.25 20.24
N ASN A 218 21.57 -16.84 19.23
CA ASN A 218 22.99 -16.54 19.41
C ASN A 218 23.23 -15.24 20.18
N VAL A 219 22.37 -14.22 20.05
CA VAL A 219 22.46 -13.00 20.87
C VAL A 219 22.14 -13.29 22.34
N GLU A 220 21.14 -14.13 22.64
CA GLU A 220 20.87 -14.56 24.02
C GLU A 220 21.97 -15.47 24.59
N LEU A 221 22.68 -16.24 23.77
CA LEU A 221 23.80 -17.08 24.23
C LEU A 221 25.11 -16.30 24.42
N ILE A 222 25.27 -15.15 23.76
CA ILE A 222 26.44 -14.28 23.95
C ILE A 222 26.24 -13.39 25.20
N ASP A 223 25.01 -13.02 25.53
CA ASP A 223 24.67 -12.26 26.75
C ASP A 223 24.65 -13.15 28.01
N ASN A 224 24.38 -14.46 27.84
CA ASN A 224 24.57 -15.47 28.87
C ASN A 224 25.97 -16.11 28.76
N GLY A 225 27.01 -15.33 29.01
CA GLY A 225 28.40 -15.83 29.01
C GLY A 225 28.60 -17.02 29.98
N PRO A 226 29.54 -17.94 29.68
CA PRO A 226 29.84 -19.12 30.50
C PRO A 226 30.60 -18.74 31.78
N GLY A 227 29.92 -18.13 32.74
CA GLY A 227 30.54 -17.56 33.94
C GLY A 227 29.77 -17.76 35.24
N SER A 228 28.97 -18.82 35.38
CA SER A 228 28.27 -19.11 36.66
C SER A 228 28.23 -20.59 37.04
N LEU A 229 29.28 -21.34 36.72
CA LEU A 229 29.53 -22.66 37.29
C LEU A 229 30.95 -22.73 37.85
N GLU A 230 31.23 -21.91 38.87
CA GLU A 230 32.19 -22.20 39.94
C GLU A 230 31.62 -21.68 41.26
#